data_AF-A0A0F9H0S3-F1
#
_entry.id   AF-A0A0F9H0S3-F1
#
_cell.length_a   1.000
_cell.length_b   1.000
_cell.length_c   1.000
_cell.angle_alpha   90.00
_cell.angle_beta   90.00
_cell.angle_gamma   90.00
#
_symmetry.space_group_name_H-M   'P 1'
#
loop_
_entity.id
_entity.type
_entity.pdbx_description
1 polymer ?
#
loop_
_entity_poly.entity_id
_entity_poly.type
_entity_poly.pdbx_seq_one_letter_code
_entity_poly.pdbx_strand_id
1 'polypeptide(L)'
;MVYKIDRLKSKITSKERILKGSIAKQYKQCGRLNCRCREDRKYWHGPYWIWTRKEKGKTVTKTLNKNQAISVKNAIKEMKDLSLIIEKWKAQSLKEIEKMSE
;
A
#
# COMPACT_ATOMS: atom_id res chain seq x y z
N MET A 1 -28.54 3.47 -19.17
CA MET A 1 -27.10 3.22 -19.44
C MET A 1 -26.33 3.06 -18.11
N VAL A 2 -26.75 2.15 -17.21
CA VAL A 2 -26.29 2.08 -15.80
C VAL A 2 -25.10 1.12 -15.57
N TYR A 3 -24.85 0.23 -16.54
CA TYR A 3 -23.88 -0.89 -16.43
C TYR A 3 -22.41 -0.50 -16.17
N LYS A 4 -21.99 0.74 -16.45
CA LYS A 4 -20.59 1.16 -16.31
C LYS A 4 -20.22 1.47 -14.86
N ILE A 5 -21.04 2.25 -14.16
CA ILE A 5 -20.79 2.58 -12.74
C ILE A 5 -20.98 1.35 -11.86
N ASP A 6 -22.00 0.51 -12.11
CA ASP A 6 -22.23 -0.68 -11.28
C ASP A 6 -21.07 -1.69 -11.36
N ARG A 7 -20.44 -1.82 -12.54
CA ARG A 7 -19.21 -2.61 -12.67
C ARG A 7 -18.05 -2.04 -11.88
N LEU A 8 -17.93 -0.71 -11.77
CA LEU A 8 -16.91 -0.07 -10.95
C LEU A 8 -17.20 -0.28 -9.46
N LYS A 9 -18.47 -0.14 -9.02
CA LYS A 9 -18.89 -0.43 -7.64
C LYS A 9 -18.57 -1.87 -7.24
N SER A 10 -18.87 -2.84 -8.09
CA SER A 10 -18.56 -4.26 -7.84
C SER A 10 -17.06 -4.51 -7.67
N LYS A 11 -16.21 -3.85 -8.48
CA LYS A 11 -14.75 -3.95 -8.32
C LYS A 11 -14.26 -3.34 -7.01
N ILE A 12 -14.92 -2.30 -6.49
CA ILE A 12 -14.60 -1.70 -5.19
C ILE A 12 -14.98 -2.63 -4.06
N THR A 13 -16.20 -3.19 -4.08
CA THR A 13 -16.69 -4.07 -3.01
C THR A 13 -15.96 -5.41 -2.97
N SER A 14 -15.34 -5.85 -4.07
CA SER A 14 -14.52 -7.06 -4.11
C SER A 14 -13.18 -6.97 -3.34
N LYS A 15 -12.80 -5.80 -2.83
CA LYS A 15 -11.50 -5.59 -2.17
C LYS A 15 -11.55 -6.01 -0.69
N GLU A 16 -10.74 -6.99 -0.29
CA GLU A 16 -10.74 -7.53 1.07
C GLU A 16 -10.03 -6.61 2.10
N ARG A 17 -8.84 -6.10 1.76
CA ARG A 17 -8.05 -5.22 2.63
C ARG A 17 -7.36 -4.15 1.81
N ILE A 18 -7.39 -2.92 2.30
CA ILE A 18 -6.72 -1.78 1.68
C ILE A 18 -5.91 -1.02 2.72
N LEU A 19 -4.66 -0.71 2.38
CA LEU A 19 -3.76 0.07 3.24
C LEU A 19 -2.94 1.03 2.39
N LYS A 20 -2.63 2.21 2.95
CA LYS A 20 -1.69 3.16 2.34
C LYS A 20 -0.28 2.96 2.89
N GLY A 21 0.70 3.49 2.15
CA GLY A 21 2.10 3.52 2.56
C GLY A 21 3.01 2.67 1.67
N SER A 22 4.22 2.44 2.16
CA SER A 22 5.27 1.67 1.50
C SER A 22 5.89 0.67 2.44
N ILE A 23 6.29 -0.48 1.91
CA ILE A 23 6.99 -1.52 2.66
C ILE A 23 8.41 -1.69 2.11
N ALA A 24 9.39 -1.71 3.01
CA ALA A 24 10.80 -1.90 2.69
C ALA A 24 11.34 -3.14 3.41
N LYS A 25 12.21 -3.88 2.73
CA LYS A 25 13.01 -4.95 3.31
C LYS A 25 14.39 -4.39 3.61
N GLN A 26 14.83 -4.40 4.86
CA GLN A 26 16.12 -3.85 5.25
C GLN A 26 16.95 -4.84 6.06
N TYR A 27 18.26 -4.76 5.87
CA TYR A 27 19.26 -5.38 6.73
C TYR A 27 20.11 -4.26 7.32
N LYS A 28 20.54 -4.38 8.59
CA LYS A 28 21.26 -3.32 9.30
C LYS A 28 22.35 -3.89 10.21
N GLN A 29 23.35 -3.07 10.51
CA GLN A 29 24.34 -3.35 11.55
C GLN A 29 23.74 -3.05 12.93
N CYS A 30 24.20 -3.74 13.97
CA CYS A 30 23.69 -3.55 15.35
C CYS A 30 24.46 -2.50 16.17
N GLY A 31 25.57 -1.96 15.64
CA GLY A 31 26.39 -0.94 16.33
C GLY A 31 27.34 -1.47 17.40
N ARG A 32 27.28 -2.75 17.78
CA ARG A 32 28.20 -3.35 18.75
C ARG A 32 29.60 -3.52 18.17
N LEU A 33 30.63 -3.12 18.93
CA LEU A 33 32.02 -3.12 18.48
C LEU A 33 32.52 -4.50 18.03
N ASN A 34 32.17 -5.54 18.78
CA ASN A 34 32.64 -6.92 18.55
C ASN A 34 31.64 -7.77 17.75
N CYS A 35 30.71 -7.15 17.03
CA CYS A 35 29.75 -7.91 16.23
C CYS A 35 30.26 -8.12 14.80
N ARG A 36 30.15 -9.37 14.33
CA ARG A 36 30.50 -9.79 12.96
C ARG A 36 29.78 -9.00 11.86
N CYS A 37 28.63 -8.37 12.17
CA CYS A 37 27.93 -7.51 11.22
C CYS A 37 28.75 -6.29 10.74
N ARG A 38 29.85 -5.95 11.44
CA ARG A 38 30.77 -4.88 11.05
C ARG A 38 31.74 -5.30 9.94
N GLU A 39 32.03 -6.59 9.83
CA GLU A 39 33.02 -7.13 8.88
C GLU A 39 32.49 -7.14 7.45
N ASP A 40 31.23 -7.57 7.25
CA ASP A 40 30.67 -7.80 5.92
C ASP A 40 29.14 -7.64 5.92
N ARG A 41 28.58 -7.15 4.80
CA ARG A 41 27.13 -7.03 4.57
C ARG A 41 26.38 -8.35 4.68
N LYS A 42 27.02 -9.50 4.39
CA LYS A 42 26.39 -10.83 4.55
C LYS A 42 26.05 -11.16 6.00
N TYR A 43 26.68 -10.49 6.96
CA TYR A 43 26.42 -10.64 8.40
C TYR A 43 25.47 -9.58 8.96
N TRP A 44 24.87 -8.74 8.11
CA TRP A 44 23.90 -7.75 8.58
C TRP A 44 22.64 -8.42 9.13
N HIS A 45 22.11 -7.84 10.20
CA HIS A 45 20.91 -8.35 10.85
C HIS A 45 19.67 -8.01 10.04
N GLY A 46 18.74 -8.96 9.99
CA GLY A 46 17.47 -8.82 9.29
C GLY A 46 17.00 -10.14 8.68
N PRO A 47 15.98 -10.09 7.80
CA PRO A 47 15.35 -8.88 7.29
C PRO A 47 14.37 -8.24 8.26
N TYR A 48 14.48 -6.93 8.41
CA TYR A 48 13.44 -6.09 8.99
C TYR A 48 12.48 -5.66 7.90
N TRP A 49 11.19 -5.98 8.06
CA TRP A 49 10.14 -5.46 7.19
C TRP A 49 9.60 -4.17 7.78
N ILE A 50 9.81 -3.05 7.12
CA ILE A 50 9.45 -1.73 7.63
C ILE A 50 8.30 -1.19 6.80
N TRP A 51 7.17 -0.92 7.43
CA TRP A 51 6.02 -0.27 6.81
C TRP A 51 5.92 1.18 7.27
N THR A 52 6.01 2.10 6.31
CA THR A 52 5.91 3.54 6.54
C THR A 52 4.66 4.08 5.86
N ARG A 53 3.88 4.88 6.57
CA ARG A 53 2.61 5.44 6.10
C ARG A 53 2.32 6.80 6.73
N LYS A 54 1.35 7.53 6.17
CA LYS A 54 0.83 8.77 6.77
C LYS A 54 -0.45 8.48 7.55
N GLU A 55 -0.51 8.92 8.80
CA GLU A 55 -1.71 8.90 9.64
C GLU A 55 -1.89 10.30 10.23
N LYS A 56 -3.05 10.93 9.99
CA LYS A 56 -3.38 12.28 10.48
C LYS A 56 -2.24 13.31 10.22
N GLY A 57 -1.70 13.31 8.99
CA GLY A 57 -0.59 14.18 8.57
C GLY A 57 0.82 13.75 9.02
N LYS A 58 0.93 12.88 10.02
CA LYS A 58 2.22 12.43 10.58
C LYS A 58 2.73 11.17 9.88
N THR A 59 4.05 11.03 9.78
CA THR A 59 4.70 9.80 9.28
C THR A 59 4.78 8.78 10.41
N VAL A 60 4.17 7.61 10.21
CA VAL A 60 4.21 6.50 11.14
C VAL A 60 4.96 5.34 10.50
N THR A 61 5.95 4.81 11.22
CA THR A 61 6.79 3.68 10.79
C THR A 61 6.61 2.52 11.76
N LYS A 62 6.40 1.32 11.23
CA LYS A 62 6.24 0.09 12.02
C LYS A 62 7.08 -1.04 11.44
N THR A 63 7.83 -1.72 12.29
CA THR A 63 8.50 -2.99 11.93
C THR A 63 7.50 -4.13 12.02
N LEU A 64 7.48 -4.98 11.01
CA LEU A 64 6.55 -6.09 10.83
C LEU A 64 7.29 -7.41 10.82
N ASN A 65 6.59 -8.47 11.22
CA ASN A 65 7.04 -9.83 10.92
C ASN A 65 6.76 -10.19 9.43
N LYS A 66 7.29 -11.32 8.97
CA LYS A 66 7.19 -11.75 7.57
C LYS A 66 5.74 -11.89 7.09
N ASN A 67 4.86 -12.48 7.90
CA ASN A 67 3.47 -12.71 7.50
C ASN A 67 2.69 -11.39 7.41
N GLN A 68 2.88 -10.50 8.39
CA GLN A 68 2.34 -9.14 8.36
C GLN A 68 2.85 -8.37 7.14
N ALA A 69 4.12 -8.50 6.80
CA ALA A 69 4.72 -7.85 5.64
C ALA A 69 4.06 -8.29 4.31
N ILE A 70 3.78 -9.58 4.16
CA ILE A 70 3.07 -10.11 2.99
C ILE A 70 1.66 -9.53 2.91
N SER A 71 0.90 -9.57 4.01
CA SER A 71 -0.47 -9.04 4.05
C SER A 71 -0.53 -7.54 3.78
N VAL A 72 0.40 -6.75 4.35
CA VAL A 72 0.49 -5.30 4.11
C VAL A 72 0.88 -5.00 2.66
N LYS A 73 1.82 -5.77 2.08
CA LYS A 73 2.20 -5.61 0.68
C LYS A 73 1.00 -5.80 -0.26
N ASN A 74 0.19 -6.83 0.00
CA ASN A 74 -1.02 -7.09 -0.79
C ASN A 74 -2.06 -5.97 -0.60
N ALA A 75 -2.31 -5.55 0.63
CA ALA A 75 -3.26 -4.46 0.91
C ALA A 75 -2.83 -3.11 0.29
N ILE A 76 -1.52 -2.83 0.22
CA ILE A 76 -0.98 -1.65 -0.49
C ILE A 76 -1.25 -1.74 -1.99
N LYS A 77 -1.09 -2.93 -2.59
CA LYS A 77 -1.41 -3.15 -4.00
C LYS A 77 -2.90 -2.93 -4.27
N GLU A 78 -3.77 -3.54 -3.46
CA GLU A 78 -5.22 -3.38 -3.60
C GLU A 78 -5.67 -1.92 -3.45
N MET A 79 -5.04 -1.15 -2.56
CA MET A 79 -5.31 0.29 -2.40
C MET A 79 -4.92 1.10 -3.65
N LYS A 80 -3.82 0.75 -4.33
CA LYS A 80 -3.42 1.39 -5.59
C LYS A 80 -4.45 1.11 -6.68
N ASP A 81 -4.85 -0.15 -6.82
CA ASP A 81 -5.87 -0.57 -7.79
C ASP A 81 -7.21 0.10 -7.51
N LEU A 82 -7.61 0.18 -6.24
CA LEU A 82 -8.82 0.88 -5.81
C LEU A 82 -8.78 2.37 -6.18
N SER A 83 -7.63 3.03 -5.99
CA SER A 83 -7.47 4.44 -6.33
C SER A 83 -7.69 4.69 -7.83
N LEU A 84 -7.19 3.80 -8.70
CA LEU A 84 -7.45 3.86 -10.15
C LEU A 84 -8.92 3.64 -10.51
N ILE A 85 -9.62 2.75 -9.79
CA ILE A 85 -11.05 2.51 -9.99
C ILE A 85 -11.85 3.75 -9.58
N ILE A 86 -11.49 4.40 -8.47
CA ILE A 86 -12.13 5.64 -8.00
C ILE A 86 -11.96 6.77 -9.03
N GLU A 87 -10.77 6.95 -9.60
CA GLU A 87 -10.57 7.98 -10.64
C GLU A 87 -11.41 7.71 -11.90
N LYS A 88 -11.53 6.43 -12.30
CA LYS A 88 -12.43 6.04 -13.40
C LYS A 88 -13.89 6.32 -13.07
N TRP A 89 -14.29 6.11 -11.82
CA TRP A 89 -15.65 6.41 -11.39
C TRP A 89 -15.92 7.91 -11.44
N LYS A 90 -15.03 8.75 -10.88
CA LYS A 90 -15.16 10.22 -10.98
C LYS A 90 -15.35 10.69 -12.42
N ALA A 91 -14.51 10.20 -13.34
CA ALA A 91 -14.59 10.56 -14.75
C ALA A 91 -15.91 10.12 -15.40
N GLN A 92 -16.42 8.94 -15.06
CA GLN A 92 -17.69 8.45 -15.57
C GLN A 92 -18.87 9.25 -15.02
N SER A 93 -18.83 9.60 -13.73
CA SER A 93 -19.86 10.42 -13.09
C SER A 93 -19.94 11.82 -13.69
N LEU A 94 -18.80 12.46 -13.96
CA LEU A 94 -18.76 13.76 -14.63
C LEU A 94 -19.47 13.70 -16.00
N LYS A 95 -19.13 12.70 -16.83
CA LYS A 95 -19.75 12.51 -18.15
C LYS A 95 -21.25 12.26 -18.10
N GLU A 96 -21.74 11.60 -17.06
CA GLU A 96 -23.16 11.36 -16.90
C GLU A 96 -23.90 12.65 -16.50
N ILE A 97 -23.30 13.46 -15.62
CA ILE A 97 -23.86 14.75 -15.21
C ILE A 97 -23.87 15.76 -16.36
N GLU A 98 -22.77 15.86 -17.14
CA GLU A 98 -22.69 16.77 -18.30
C GLU A 98 -23.75 16.45 -19.37
N LYS A 99 -24.08 15.17 -19.55
CA LYS A 99 -25.14 14.73 -20.47
C LYS A 99 -26.56 14.96 -19.94
N MET A 100 -26.71 15.22 -18.64
CA MET A 100 -28.03 15.54 -18.05
C MET A 100 -28.38 17.03 -18.21
N SER A 101 -27.41 17.88 -18.54
CA SER A 101 -27.62 19.31 -18.82
C SER A 101 -27.92 19.62 -20.30
N GLU A 102 -27.93 18.59 -21.16
CA GLU A 102 -28.39 18.64 -22.55
C GLU A 102 -29.82 18.11 -22.65
#